data_AF-A0A1H0I268-F1
#
_entry.id   AF-A0A1H0I268-F1
#
_cell.length_a   1.000
_cell.length_b   1.000
_cell.length_c   1.000
_cell.angle_alpha   90.00
_cell.angle_beta   90.00
_cell.angle_gamma   90.00
#
_symmetry.space_group_name_H-M   'P 1'
#
loop_
_entity.id
_entity.type
_entity.pdbx_description
1 polymer ?
#
loop_
_entity_poly.entity_id
_entity_poly.type
_entity_poly.pdbx_seq_one_letter_code
_entity_poly.pdbx_strand_id
1 'polypeptide(L)'
;MTTYLASRVTAAASAAYGAYCLAKPQHLGQALKADLAEMPAYRDLAFTYGGRDLAISLAALGGRSPAVVRTAVGLRIAMDLTDCVTLSSSTNDRGLRTKVMAITLGWAALNAAALLLDERT
;
A
#
# COMPACT_ATOMS: atom_id res chain seq x y z
N MET A 1 -27.07 3.70 4.80
CA MET A 1 -26.00 3.65 3.77
C MET A 1 -24.68 3.70 4.51
N THR A 2 -23.93 2.60 4.52
CA THR A 2 -22.59 2.55 5.10
C THR A 2 -21.69 3.53 4.37
N THR A 3 -21.09 4.46 5.10
CA THR A 3 -20.23 5.51 4.53
C THR A 3 -18.80 5.03 4.27
N TYR A 4 -18.45 3.82 4.74
CA TYR A 4 -17.11 3.22 4.68
C TYR A 4 -16.03 4.15 5.28
N LEU A 5 -16.32 4.75 6.44
CA LEU A 5 -15.48 5.78 7.02
C LEU A 5 -14.09 5.23 7.34
N ALA A 6 -13.99 4.04 7.96
CA ALA A 6 -12.70 3.47 8.33
C ALA A 6 -11.86 3.18 7.08
N SER A 7 -12.46 2.55 6.07
CA SER A 7 -11.82 2.25 4.79
C SER A 7 -11.39 3.51 4.04
N ARG A 8 -12.16 4.60 4.14
CA ARG A 8 -11.79 5.89 3.52
C ARG A 8 -10.62 6.55 4.24
N VAL A 9 -10.52 6.40 5.57
CA VAL A 9 -9.35 6.89 6.31
C VAL A 9 -8.08 6.14 5.90
N THR A 10 -8.12 4.81 5.80
CA THR A 10 -6.95 4.04 5.34
C THR A 10 -6.63 4.30 3.87
N ALA A 11 -7.65 4.52 3.02
CA ALA A 11 -7.46 4.96 1.65
C ALA A 11 -6.84 6.36 1.57
N ALA A 12 -7.25 7.32 2.41
CA ALA A 12 -6.64 8.65 2.47
C ALA A 12 -5.16 8.56 2.85
N ALA A 13 -4.82 7.76 3.85
CA ALA A 13 -3.43 7.52 4.25
C ALA A 13 -2.62 6.88 3.11
N SER A 14 -3.18 5.89 2.43
CA SER A 14 -2.54 5.23 1.28
C SER A 14 -2.36 6.19 0.09
N ALA A 15 -3.35 7.03 -0.21
CA ALA A 15 -3.26 8.04 -1.26
C ALA A 15 -2.17 9.08 -0.93
N ALA A 16 -2.11 9.54 0.32
CA ALA A 16 -1.08 10.47 0.77
C ALA A 16 0.33 9.85 0.63
N TYR A 17 0.50 8.58 1.02
CA TYR A 17 1.76 7.87 0.84
C TYR A 17 2.09 7.66 -0.64
N GLY A 18 1.12 7.28 -1.47
CA GLY A 18 1.31 7.15 -2.92
C GLY A 18 1.77 8.46 -3.56
N ALA A 19 1.14 9.58 -3.22
CA ALA A 19 1.57 10.91 -3.66
C ALA A 19 2.99 11.25 -3.18
N TYR A 20 3.33 10.90 -1.93
CA TYR A 20 4.69 11.05 -1.40
C TYR A 20 5.72 10.23 -2.19
N CYS A 21 5.41 8.98 -2.54
CA CYS A 21 6.27 8.14 -3.38
C CYS A 21 6.56 8.80 -4.73
N LEU A 22 5.55 9.39 -5.37
CA LEU A 22 5.69 10.09 -6.66
C LEU A 22 6.50 11.38 -6.53
N ALA A 23 6.33 12.12 -5.42
CA ALA A 23 7.05 13.37 -5.17
C ALA A 23 8.50 13.16 -4.71
N LYS A 24 8.79 12.04 -4.04
CA LYS A 24 10.09 11.69 -3.45
C LYS A 24 10.46 10.23 -3.77
N PRO A 25 10.66 9.87 -5.04
CA PRO A 25 10.82 8.46 -5.42
C PRO A 25 12.12 7.83 -4.89
N GLN A 26 13.09 8.62 -4.42
CA GLN A 26 14.32 8.12 -3.81
C GLN A 26 14.14 7.59 -2.38
N HIS A 27 13.00 7.85 -1.73
CA HIS A 27 12.82 7.56 -0.29
C HIS A 27 12.93 6.07 0.05
N LEU A 28 12.52 5.16 -0.85
CA LEU A 28 12.61 3.72 -0.60
C LEU A 28 14.07 3.27 -0.46
N GLY A 29 14.92 3.64 -1.42
CA GLY A 29 16.35 3.32 -1.38
C GLY A 29 17.02 3.94 -0.16
N GLN A 30 16.67 5.19 0.18
CA GLN A 30 17.18 5.86 1.39
C GLN A 30 16.76 5.15 2.70
N ALA A 31 15.49 4.75 2.81
CA ALA A 31 14.95 4.07 3.99
C ALA A 31 15.53 2.65 4.20
N LEU A 32 16.03 2.05 3.12
CA LEU A 32 16.69 0.75 3.11
C LEU A 32 18.21 0.84 3.10
N LYS A 33 18.78 2.06 3.03
CA LYS A 33 20.22 2.32 2.90
C LYS A 33 20.83 1.54 1.72
N ALA A 34 20.11 1.53 0.61
CA ALA A 34 20.51 0.86 -0.62
C ALA A 34 21.82 1.42 -1.17
N ASP A 35 22.57 0.57 -1.86
CA ASP A 35 23.77 1.00 -2.58
C ASP A 35 23.38 1.93 -3.73
N LEU A 36 24.30 2.83 -4.12
CA LEU A 36 24.07 3.77 -5.23
C LEU A 36 23.68 3.07 -6.53
N ALA A 37 24.20 1.86 -6.77
CA ALA A 37 23.87 1.04 -7.93
C ALA A 37 22.42 0.53 -7.92
N GLU A 38 21.81 0.36 -6.75
CA GLU A 38 20.44 -0.15 -6.57
C GLU A 38 19.39 0.97 -6.54
N MET A 39 19.81 2.21 -6.30
CA MET A 39 18.92 3.38 -6.20
C MET A 39 17.94 3.54 -7.37
N PRO A 40 18.32 3.29 -8.66
CA PRO A 40 17.37 3.34 -9.76
C PRO A 40 16.23 2.32 -9.62
N ALA A 41 16.53 1.09 -9.18
CA ALA A 41 15.50 0.06 -9.00
C ALA A 41 14.49 0.45 -7.91
N TYR A 42 14.97 0.99 -6.78
CA TYR A 42 14.08 1.49 -5.72
C TYR A 42 13.24 2.69 -6.15
N ARG A 43 13.80 3.57 -7.00
CA ARG A 43 13.05 4.68 -7.59
C ARG A 43 11.91 4.17 -8.48
N ASP A 44 12.17 3.17 -9.30
CA ASP A 44 11.18 2.61 -10.22
C ASP A 44 10.09 1.84 -9.44
N LEU A 45 10.45 1.17 -8.35
CA LEU A 45 9.49 0.60 -7.39
C LEU A 45 8.61 1.69 -6.75
N ALA A 46 9.20 2.82 -6.32
CA ALA A 46 8.43 3.91 -5.73
C ALA A 46 7.40 4.48 -6.70
N PHE A 47 7.74 4.64 -7.98
CA PHE A 47 6.77 5.05 -8.99
C PHE A 47 5.68 4.01 -9.24
N THR A 48 6.06 2.73 -9.30
CA THR A 48 5.12 1.62 -9.52
C THR A 48 4.09 1.53 -8.38
N TYR A 49 4.55 1.48 -7.14
CA TYR A 49 3.67 1.44 -5.97
C TYR A 49 2.90 2.75 -5.81
N GLY A 50 3.57 3.89 -5.94
CA GLY A 50 2.95 5.20 -5.78
C GLY A 50 1.81 5.44 -6.76
N GLY A 51 2.00 5.15 -8.05
CA GLY A 51 0.98 5.32 -9.06
C GLY A 51 -0.22 4.39 -8.87
N ARG A 52 0.05 3.11 -8.61
CA ARG A 52 -0.97 2.08 -8.37
C ARG A 52 -1.81 2.37 -7.12
N ASP A 53 -1.14 2.60 -5.99
CA ASP A 53 -1.80 2.77 -4.70
C ASP A 53 -2.59 4.09 -4.68
N LEU A 54 -2.04 5.16 -5.24
CA LEU A 54 -2.76 6.43 -5.37
C LEU A 54 -4.04 6.26 -6.19
N ALA A 55 -3.97 5.62 -7.37
CA ALA A 55 -5.13 5.44 -8.23
C ALA A 55 -6.26 4.66 -7.54
N ILE A 56 -5.93 3.55 -6.87
CA ILE A 56 -6.92 2.70 -6.20
C ILE A 56 -7.48 3.36 -4.96
N SER A 57 -6.64 4.06 -4.19
CA SER A 57 -7.10 4.80 -3.02
C SER A 57 -8.00 5.97 -3.40
N LEU A 58 -7.73 6.66 -4.51
CA LEU A 58 -8.65 7.67 -5.04
C LEU A 58 -9.98 7.07 -5.49
N ALA A 59 -10.00 5.84 -6.02
CA ALA A 59 -11.25 5.14 -6.32
C ALA A 59 -12.06 4.83 -5.05
N ALA A 60 -11.41 4.42 -3.96
CA ALA A 60 -12.08 4.23 -2.66
C ALA A 60 -12.61 5.56 -2.07
N LEU A 61 -11.84 6.65 -2.20
CA LEU A 61 -12.23 7.99 -1.71
C LEU A 61 -13.33 8.64 -2.56
N GLY A 62 -13.32 8.46 -3.88
CA GLY A 62 -14.30 9.04 -4.80
C GLY A 62 -15.54 8.16 -5.03
N GLY A 63 -15.46 6.87 -4.66
CA GLY A 63 -16.52 5.89 -4.90
C GLY A 63 -17.82 6.27 -4.19
N ARG A 64 -18.91 6.36 -4.94
CA ARG A 64 -20.25 6.66 -4.39
C ARG A 64 -21.05 5.41 -4.05
N SER A 65 -20.72 4.26 -4.65
CA SER A 65 -21.36 2.99 -4.33
C SER A 65 -20.52 2.20 -3.31
N PRO A 66 -21.17 1.52 -2.35
CA PRO A 66 -20.52 0.54 -1.47
C PRO A 66 -19.64 -0.47 -2.22
N ALA A 67 -20.14 -0.96 -3.37
CA ALA A 67 -19.42 -1.94 -4.18
C ALA A 67 -18.07 -1.40 -4.69
N VAL A 68 -18.01 -0.15 -5.15
CA VAL A 68 -16.75 0.46 -5.61
C VAL A 68 -15.75 0.58 -4.47
N VAL A 69 -16.18 1.05 -3.29
CA VAL A 69 -15.29 1.19 -2.13
C VAL A 69 -14.78 -0.18 -1.68
N ARG A 70 -15.67 -1.17 -1.55
CA ARG A 70 -15.32 -2.54 -1.18
C ARG A 70 -14.34 -3.18 -2.16
N THR A 71 -14.57 -3.03 -3.47
CA THR A 71 -13.65 -3.54 -4.50
C THR A 71 -12.28 -2.86 -4.43
N ALA A 72 -12.24 -1.53 -4.30
CA ALA A 72 -10.98 -0.79 -4.21
C ALA A 72 -10.15 -1.18 -2.98
N VAL A 73 -10.80 -1.32 -1.82
CA VAL A 73 -10.13 -1.76 -0.58
C VAL A 73 -9.69 -3.22 -0.69
N GLY A 74 -10.52 -4.09 -1.28
CA GLY A 74 -10.15 -5.48 -1.56
C GLY A 74 -8.90 -5.59 -2.45
N LEU A 75 -8.81 -4.74 -3.48
CA LEU A 75 -7.62 -4.65 -4.34
C LEU A 75 -6.38 -4.19 -3.55
N ARG A 76 -6.51 -3.20 -2.66
CA ARG A 76 -5.40 -2.78 -1.78
C ARG A 76 -4.89 -3.92 -0.91
N ILE A 77 -5.78 -4.67 -0.26
CA ILE A 77 -5.40 -5.84 0.56
C ILE A 77 -4.66 -6.88 -0.30
N ALA A 78 -5.21 -7.21 -1.47
CA ALA A 78 -4.59 -8.18 -2.38
C ALA A 78 -3.19 -7.73 -2.85
N MET A 79 -3.01 -6.43 -3.09
CA MET A 79 -1.73 -5.84 -3.47
C MET A 79 -0.71 -5.88 -2.33
N ASP A 80 -1.11 -5.51 -1.12
CA ASP A 80 -0.24 -5.56 0.06
C ASP A 80 0.26 -7.00 0.31
N LEU A 81 -0.61 -8.00 0.11
CA LEU A 81 -0.24 -9.42 0.20
C LEU A 81 0.70 -9.85 -0.95
N THR A 82 0.44 -9.37 -2.17
CA THR A 82 1.29 -9.65 -3.33
C THR A 82 2.69 -9.06 -3.16
N ASP A 83 2.77 -7.82 -2.65
CA ASP A 83 4.03 -7.15 -2.35
C ASP A 83 4.78 -7.91 -1.25
N CYS A 84 4.08 -8.39 -0.21
CA CYS A 84 4.67 -9.23 0.83
C CYS A 84 5.34 -10.48 0.24
N VAL A 85 4.60 -11.25 -0.58
CA VAL A 85 5.12 -12.49 -1.18
C VAL A 85 6.29 -12.19 -2.11
N THR A 86 6.16 -11.20 -2.99
CA THR A 86 7.17 -10.86 -4.00
C THR A 86 8.45 -10.35 -3.36
N LEU A 87 8.35 -9.39 -2.45
CA LEU A 87 9.52 -8.78 -1.84
C LEU A 87 10.19 -9.73 -0.84
N SER A 88 9.43 -10.48 -0.03
CA SER A 88 10.02 -11.41 0.94
C SER A 88 10.72 -12.60 0.26
N SER A 89 10.16 -13.13 -0.83
CA SER A 89 10.79 -14.22 -1.59
C SER A 89 12.04 -13.78 -2.35
N SER A 90 12.14 -12.49 -2.70
CA SER A 90 13.29 -11.92 -3.39
C SER A 90 14.36 -11.36 -2.42
N THR A 91 14.12 -11.41 -1.11
CA THR A 91 15.02 -10.84 -0.10
C THR A 91 15.79 -11.93 0.67
N ASN A 92 17.09 -12.03 0.40
CA ASN A 92 17.98 -12.98 1.07
C ASN A 92 18.30 -12.57 2.51
N ASP A 93 18.48 -11.26 2.77
CA ASP A 93 18.75 -10.75 4.11
C ASP A 93 17.56 -10.97 5.06
N ARG A 94 17.78 -11.63 6.20
CA ARG A 94 16.70 -11.99 7.13
C ARG A 94 16.07 -10.77 7.79
N GLY A 95 16.87 -9.76 8.15
CA GLY A 95 16.37 -8.55 8.81
C GLY A 95 15.51 -7.71 7.89
N LEU A 96 15.98 -7.50 6.65
CA LEU A 96 15.25 -6.81 5.60
C LEU A 96 13.97 -7.56 5.23
N ARG A 97 14.03 -8.89 5.10
CA ARG A 97 12.84 -9.71 4.83
C ARG A 97 11.78 -9.54 5.92
N THR A 98 12.18 -9.59 7.19
CA THR A 98 11.26 -9.34 8.31
C THR A 98 10.67 -7.92 8.26
N LYS A 99 11.48 -6.90 7.97
CA LYS A 99 11.03 -5.50 7.86
C LYS A 99 10.00 -5.33 6.75
N VAL A 100 10.29 -5.87 5.56
CA VAL A 100 9.39 -5.85 4.41
C VAL A 100 8.07 -6.52 4.75
N MET A 101 8.11 -7.77 5.27
CA MET A 101 6.91 -8.51 5.64
C MET A 101 6.07 -7.76 6.68
N ALA A 102 6.71 -7.17 7.69
CA ALA A 102 6.01 -6.42 8.73
C ALA A 102 5.25 -5.22 8.15
N ILE A 103 5.87 -4.48 7.22
CA ILE A 103 5.23 -3.33 6.57
C ILE A 103 4.06 -3.77 5.69
N THR A 104 4.29 -4.74 4.79
CA THR A 104 3.27 -5.18 3.83
C THR A 104 2.09 -5.86 4.52
N LEU A 105 2.35 -6.77 5.48
CA LEU A 105 1.28 -7.41 6.25
C LEU A 105 0.57 -6.44 7.19
N GLY A 106 1.30 -5.44 7.72
CA GLY A 106 0.71 -4.39 8.54
C GLY A 106 -0.34 -3.58 7.77
N TRP A 107 -0.03 -3.15 6.55
CA TRP A 107 -0.98 -2.47 5.67
C TRP A 107 -2.15 -3.37 5.24
N ALA A 108 -1.87 -4.63 4.88
CA ALA A 108 -2.92 -5.59 4.52
C ALA A 108 -3.92 -5.79 5.67
N ALA A 109 -3.40 -5.99 6.89
CA ALA A 109 -4.21 -6.18 8.09
C ALA A 109 -5.00 -4.92 8.45
N LEU A 110 -4.39 -3.73 8.33
CA LEU A 110 -5.07 -2.46 8.59
C LEU A 110 -6.23 -2.23 7.63
N ASN A 111 -6.02 -2.44 6.33
CA ASN A 111 -7.07 -2.31 5.32
C ASN A 111 -8.18 -3.36 5.52
N ALA A 112 -7.82 -4.61 5.84
CA ALA A 112 -8.79 -5.66 6.14
C ALA A 112 -9.62 -5.35 7.39
N ALA A 113 -8.98 -4.87 8.46
CA ALA A 113 -9.66 -4.47 9.69
C ALA A 113 -10.62 -3.30 9.47
N ALA A 114 -10.21 -2.29 8.70
CA ALA A 114 -11.06 -1.17 8.33
C ALA A 114 -12.29 -1.61 7.53
N LEU A 115 -12.11 -2.49 6.55
CA LEU A 115 -13.22 -3.04 5.76
C LEU A 115 -14.16 -3.87 6.64
N LEU A 116 -13.63 -4.76 7.49
CA LEU A 116 -14.44 -5.57 8.40
C LEU A 116 -15.22 -4.73 9.41
N LEU A 117 -14.64 -3.61 9.86
CA LEU A 117 -15.33 -2.68 10.75
C LEU A 117 -16.51 -2.02 10.02
N ASP A 118 -16.28 -1.50 8.81
CA ASP A 118 -17.33 -0.85 8.02
C ASP A 118 -18.46 -1.81 7.61
N GLU A 119 -18.17 -3.10 7.36
CA GLU A 119 -19.18 -4.11 7.02
C GLU A 119 -20.01 -4.58 8.23
N ARG A 120 -19.60 -4.25 9.46
CA ARG A 120 -20.31 -4.61 10.70
C ARG A 120 -21.18 -3.48 11.25
N THR A 121 -21.02 -2.26 10.76
CA THR A 121 -21.74 -1.05 11.18
C THR A 121 -22.79 -0.64 10.17
#